data_AF-A0A645JDD1-F1
#
_entry.id   AF-A0A645JDD1-F1
#
_cell.length_a   1.000
_cell.length_b   1.000
_cell.length_c   1.000
_cell.angle_alpha   90.00
_cell.angle_beta   90.00
_cell.angle_gamma   90.00
#
_symmetry.space_group_name_H-M   'P 1'
#
loop_
_entity.id
_entity.type
_entity.pdbx_description
1 polymer ?
#
loop_
_entity_poly.entity_id
_entity_poly.type
_entity_poly.pdbx_seq_one_letter_code
_entity_poly.pdbx_strand_id
1 'polypeptide(L)'
;MHIFDWHYQGSYFTTKERRHIDALWDAAENSADNEEQHNNIRRSRLSWRFQKANQMLDEFSYINPFKHRDENEKLYNDIVELGITRLTEGKPLTQTPNFWLRPLEWKE
;
A
#
# COMPACT_ATOMS: atom_id res chain seq x y z
N MET A 1 -0.34 -19.30 3.72
CA MET A 1 -1.82 -19.13 3.69
C MET A 1 -2.07 -17.77 3.09
N HIS A 2 -2.36 -17.71 1.79
CA HIS A 2 -2.46 -16.43 1.08
C HIS A 2 -3.81 -15.78 1.37
N ILE A 3 -3.81 -14.73 2.18
CA ILE A 3 -5.04 -14.02 2.61
C ILE A 3 -5.66 -13.21 1.44
N PHE A 4 -4.97 -13.04 0.30
CA PHE A 4 -5.44 -12.19 -0.81
C PHE A 4 -5.10 -12.72 -2.22
N ASP A 5 -5.21 -14.04 -2.45
CA ASP A 5 -4.79 -14.65 -3.73
C ASP A 5 -5.81 -14.55 -4.88
N TRP A 6 -7.08 -14.25 -4.59
CA TRP A 6 -8.15 -14.30 -5.59
C TRP A 6 -8.85 -12.95 -5.78
N HIS A 7 -9.12 -12.60 -7.04
CA HIS A 7 -9.81 -11.37 -7.42
C HIS A 7 -11.22 -11.26 -6.81
N TYR A 8 -11.89 -12.37 -6.48
CA TYR A 8 -13.17 -12.39 -5.77
C TYR A 8 -13.05 -12.49 -4.23
N GLN A 9 -11.83 -12.58 -3.69
CA GLN A 9 -11.55 -12.54 -2.25
C GLN A 9 -11.04 -11.18 -1.79
N GLY A 10 -11.00 -10.18 -2.67
CA GLY A 10 -10.73 -8.80 -2.29
C GLY A 10 -11.93 -8.19 -1.58
N SER A 11 -11.70 -7.60 -0.41
CA SER A 11 -12.67 -6.65 0.15
C SER A 11 -12.79 -5.47 -0.81
N TYR A 12 -13.92 -5.38 -1.51
CA TYR A 12 -14.24 -4.26 -2.37
C TYR A 12 -14.88 -3.16 -1.53
N PHE A 13 -14.14 -2.09 -1.32
CA PHE A 13 -14.63 -0.92 -0.60
C PHE A 13 -15.12 0.12 -1.61
N THR A 14 -16.33 0.63 -1.39
CA THR A 14 -16.84 1.80 -2.09
C THR A 14 -15.97 3.02 -1.81
N THR A 15 -16.02 4.04 -2.69
CA THR A 15 -15.27 5.29 -2.48
C THR A 15 -15.58 5.94 -1.12
N LYS A 16 -16.82 5.82 -0.63
CA LYS A 16 -17.20 6.36 0.69
C LYS A 16 -16.51 5.61 1.83
N GLU A 17 -16.47 4.28 1.76
CA GLU A 17 -15.80 3.43 2.75
C GLU A 17 -14.30 3.66 2.74
N ARG A 18 -13.67 3.78 1.56
CA ARG A 18 -12.23 4.05 1.47
C ARG A 18 -11.85 5.39 2.11
N ARG A 19 -12.62 6.45 1.83
CA ARG A 19 -12.43 7.75 2.49
C ARG A 19 -12.63 7.68 4.00
N HIS A 20 -13.58 6.87 4.46
CA HIS A 20 -13.78 6.65 5.89
C HIS A 20 -12.58 5.94 6.52
N ILE A 21 -12.05 4.90 5.87
CA ILE A 21 -10.84 4.18 6.32
C ILE A 21 -9.63 5.12 6.34
N ASP A 22 -9.43 5.93 5.29
CA ASP A 22 -8.35 6.93 5.24
C ASP A 22 -8.47 7.92 6.42
N ALA A 23 -9.68 8.40 6.72
CA ALA A 23 -9.93 9.28 7.87
C ALA A 23 -9.67 8.59 9.23
N LEU A 24 -9.92 7.29 9.35
CA LEU A 24 -9.57 6.52 10.56
C LEU A 24 -8.05 6.42 10.74
N TRP A 25 -7.30 6.22 9.66
CA TRP A 25 -5.83 6.23 9.71
C TRP A 25 -5.29 7.61 10.08
N ASP A 26 -5.83 8.67 9.48
CA ASP A 26 -5.43 10.05 9.82
C ASP A 26 -5.75 10.37 11.30
N ALA A 27 -6.91 9.94 11.80
CA ALA A 27 -7.27 10.10 13.21
C ALA A 27 -6.32 9.31 14.13
N ALA A 28 -5.96 8.07 13.76
CA ALA A 28 -5.03 7.24 14.53
C ALA A 28 -3.64 7.88 14.60
N GLU A 29 -3.10 8.35 13.48
CA GLU A 29 -1.81 9.06 13.43
C GLU A 29 -1.83 10.32 14.29
N ASN A 30 -2.91 11.11 14.25
CA ASN A 30 -3.05 12.31 15.07
C ASN A 30 -3.21 12.01 16.57
N SER A 31 -3.66 10.81 16.93
CA SER A 31 -3.84 10.37 18.32
C SER A 31 -2.63 9.64 18.90
N ALA A 32 -1.55 9.46 18.13
CA ALA A 32 -0.37 8.75 18.61
C ALA A 32 0.40 9.61 19.63
N ASP A 33 0.66 9.04 20.80
CA ASP A 33 1.32 9.72 21.92
C ASP A 33 2.85 9.69 21.83
N ASN A 34 3.40 8.76 21.02
CA ASN A 34 4.83 8.55 20.91
C ASN A 34 5.25 8.02 19.54
N GLU A 35 6.56 8.10 19.28
CA GLU A 35 7.17 7.69 18.02
C GLU A 35 6.98 6.19 17.71
N GLU A 36 6.95 5.33 18.73
CA GLU A 36 6.69 3.91 18.55
C GLU A 36 5.29 3.66 18.00
N GLN A 37 4.28 4.31 18.57
CA GLN A 37 2.90 4.25 18.09
C GLN A 37 2.79 4.79 16.67
N HIS A 38 3.42 5.94 16.36
CA HIS A 38 3.48 6.47 15.00
C HIS A 38 4.07 5.45 14.02
N ASN A 39 5.20 4.82 14.38
CA ASN A 39 5.85 3.83 13.53
C ASN A 39 4.98 2.58 13.32
N ASN A 40 4.29 2.12 14.36
CA ASN A 40 3.36 1.00 14.27
C ASN A 40 2.16 1.34 13.37
N ILE A 41 1.57 2.52 13.53
CA ILE A 41 0.45 2.98 12.69
C ILE A 41 0.91 3.14 11.23
N ARG A 42 2.06 3.75 10.97
CA ARG A 42 2.64 3.90 9.62
C ARG A 42 2.83 2.53 8.96
N ARG A 43 3.38 1.55 9.69
CA ARG A 43 3.54 0.16 9.23
C ARG A 43 2.20 -0.49 8.89
N SER A 44 1.20 -0.33 9.76
CA SER A 44 -0.14 -0.89 9.52
C SER A 44 -0.83 -0.21 8.34
N ARG A 45 -0.77 1.12 8.21
CA ARG A 45 -1.33 1.89 7.10
C ARG A 45 -0.72 1.50 5.75
N LEU A 46 0.52 1.06 5.73
CA LEU A 46 1.19 0.58 4.52
C LEU A 46 0.43 -0.59 3.86
N SER A 47 -0.11 -1.51 4.66
CA SER A 47 -0.92 -2.64 4.15
C SER A 47 -2.16 -2.17 3.39
N TRP A 48 -2.79 -1.09 3.87
CA TRP A 48 -3.93 -0.46 3.23
C TRP A 48 -3.55 0.23 1.92
N ARG A 49 -2.45 1.01 1.92
CA ARG A 49 -1.92 1.63 0.69
C ARG A 49 -1.53 0.59 -0.35
N PHE A 50 -0.91 -0.52 0.08
CA PHE A 50 -0.58 -1.65 -0.78
C PHE A 50 -1.82 -2.27 -1.43
N GLN A 51 -2.92 -2.44 -0.68
CA GLN A 51 -4.19 -2.90 -1.23
C GLN A 51 -4.74 -1.92 -2.29
N LYS A 52 -4.78 -0.62 -1.97
CA LYS A 52 -5.27 0.42 -2.91
C LYS A 52 -4.44 0.46 -4.19
N ALA A 53 -3.12 0.35 -4.08
CA ALA A 53 -2.22 0.34 -5.23
C ALA A 53 -2.43 -0.88 -6.15
N ASN A 54 -2.63 -2.07 -5.59
CA ASN A 54 -2.91 -3.27 -6.39
C ASN A 54 -4.30 -3.24 -7.06
N GLN A 55 -5.27 -2.54 -6.46
CA GLN A 55 -6.59 -2.33 -7.04
C GLN A 55 -6.69 -1.04 -7.88
N MET A 56 -5.61 -0.26 -7.99
CA MET A 56 -5.53 1.00 -8.73
C MET A 56 -6.57 2.04 -8.27
N LEU A 57 -6.75 2.16 -6.96
CA LEU A 57 -7.78 3.00 -6.34
C LEU A 57 -7.21 4.34 -5.89
N ASP A 58 -8.07 5.35 -5.92
CA ASP A 58 -7.85 6.69 -5.35
C ASP A 58 -6.53 7.34 -5.82
N GLU A 59 -5.53 7.49 -4.96
CA GLU A 59 -4.24 8.08 -5.30
C GLU A 59 -3.42 7.24 -6.31
N PHE A 60 -3.74 5.95 -6.44
CA PHE A 60 -3.11 5.02 -7.38
C PHE A 60 -3.91 4.82 -8.67
N SER A 61 -4.92 5.67 -8.93
CA SER A 61 -5.75 5.55 -10.13
C SER A 61 -5.02 5.94 -11.41
N TYR A 62 -5.24 5.18 -12.50
CA TYR A 62 -4.72 5.48 -13.83
C TYR A 62 -5.32 6.72 -14.50
N ILE A 63 -6.36 7.34 -13.91
CA ILE A 63 -6.91 8.60 -14.43
C ILE A 63 -5.83 9.69 -14.50
N ASN A 64 -4.86 9.65 -13.58
CA ASN A 64 -3.65 10.48 -13.66
C ASN A 64 -2.40 9.57 -13.64
N PRO A 65 -1.85 9.21 -14.82
CA PRO A 65 -0.74 8.27 -14.92
C PRO A 65 0.54 8.73 -14.21
N PHE A 66 0.83 10.03 -14.23
CA PHE A 66 2.00 10.58 -13.53
C PHE A 66 1.85 10.46 -12.03
N LYS A 67 0.68 10.82 -11.49
CA LYS A 67 0.39 10.67 -10.06
C LYS A 67 0.43 9.20 -9.63
N HIS A 68 -0.10 8.28 -10.45
CA HIS A 68 -0.02 6.85 -10.19
C HIS A 68 1.43 6.38 -9.99
N ARG A 69 2.31 6.74 -10.92
CA ARG A 69 3.74 6.38 -10.86
C ARG A 69 4.38 6.96 -9.60
N ASP A 70 4.17 8.25 -9.33
CA ASP A 70 4.77 8.95 -8.19
C ASP A 70 4.31 8.35 -6.85
N GLU A 71 3.03 8.00 -6.72
CA GLU A 71 2.50 7.36 -5.51
C GLU A 71 3.00 5.93 -5.34
N ASN A 72 3.18 5.18 -6.43
CA ASN A 72 3.81 3.87 -6.41
C ASN A 72 5.28 3.93 -5.98
N GLU A 73 6.03 4.92 -6.47
CA GLU A 73 7.41 5.16 -6.06
C GLU A 73 7.50 5.48 -4.56
N LYS A 74 6.62 6.34 -4.05
CA LYS A 74 6.52 6.61 -2.60
C LYS A 74 6.24 5.34 -1.80
N LEU A 75 5.25 4.56 -2.23
CA LEU A 75 4.90 3.31 -1.56
C LEU A 75 6.08 2.33 -1.53
N TYR A 76 6.82 2.19 -2.63
CA TYR A 76 8.02 1.36 -2.68
C TYR A 76 9.09 1.84 -1.69
N ASN A 77 9.36 3.15 -1.66
CA ASN A 77 10.34 3.73 -0.74
C ASN A 77 9.95 3.49 0.73
N ASP A 78 8.66 3.64 1.07
CA ASP A 78 8.15 3.35 2.42
C ASP A 78 8.35 1.86 2.79
N ILE A 79 8.13 0.93 1.85
CA ILE A 79 8.35 -0.52 2.04
C ILE A 79 9.83 -0.81 2.30
N VAL A 80 10.73 -0.21 1.51
CA VAL A 80 12.19 -0.39 1.65
C VAL A 80 12.70 0.24 2.94
N GLU A 81 12.25 1.43 3.31
CA GLU A 81 12.60 2.12 4.56
C GLU A 81 12.25 1.27 5.79
N LEU A 82 11.13 0.55 5.73
CA LEU A 82 10.69 -0.37 6.79
C LEU A 82 11.45 -1.71 6.81
N GLY A 83 12.39 -1.93 5.88
CA GLY A 83 13.21 -3.14 5.80
C GLY A 83 12.45 -4.36 5.26
N ILE A 84 11.34 -4.16 4.56
CA ILE A 84 10.54 -5.25 3.99
C ILE A 84 11.25 -5.75 2.72
N THR A 85 11.75 -6.98 2.76
CA THR A 85 12.52 -7.59 1.66
C THR A 85 11.67 -8.50 0.76
N ARG A 86 10.44 -8.81 1.16
CA ARG A 86 9.54 -9.74 0.44
C ARG A 86 8.10 -9.26 0.56
N LEU A 87 7.41 -9.21 -0.57
CA LEU A 87 5.96 -8.91 -0.64
C LEU A 87 5.10 -10.17 -0.74
N THR A 88 5.71 -11.28 -1.15
CA THR A 88 5.07 -12.60 -1.28
C THR A 88 5.99 -13.67 -0.71
N GLU A 89 5.44 -14.83 -0.32
CA GLU A 89 6.20 -15.89 0.36
C GLU A 89 7.35 -16.46 -0.50
N GLY A 90 7.27 -16.35 -1.84
CA GLY A 90 8.18 -17.03 -2.77
C GLY A 90 9.24 -16.18 -3.47
N LYS A 91 9.11 -14.85 -3.52
CA LYS A 91 9.98 -14.00 -4.35
C LYS A 91 10.45 -12.74 -3.60
N PRO A 92 11.73 -12.36 -3.71
CA PRO A 92 12.24 -11.13 -3.14
C PRO A 92 11.67 -9.91 -3.87
N LEU A 93 11.64 -8.78 -3.15
CA LEU A 93 11.36 -7.47 -3.72
C LEU A 93 12.47 -7.12 -4.73
N THR A 94 12.08 -6.70 -5.94
CA THR A 94 13.07 -6.27 -6.94
C THR A 94 13.66 -4.92 -6.59
N GLN A 95 14.96 -4.72 -6.84
CA GLN A 95 15.64 -3.43 -6.65
C GLN A 95 15.32 -2.41 -7.77
N THR A 96 14.79 -2.88 -8.90
CA THR A 96 14.46 -2.05 -10.07
C THR A 96 12.98 -2.18 -10.45
N PRO A 97 12.06 -1.82 -9.55
CA PRO A 97 10.62 -1.96 -9.78
C PRO A 97 10.16 -1.08 -10.94
N ASN A 98 9.26 -1.60 -11.76
CA ASN A 98 8.51 -0.79 -12.70
C ASN A 98 7.29 -0.17 -11.99
N PHE A 99 7.39 1.11 -11.63
CA PHE A 99 6.33 1.84 -10.91
C PHE A 99 5.05 2.09 -11.73
N TRP A 100 5.03 1.75 -13.02
CA TRP A 100 3.80 1.73 -13.83
C TRP A 100 2.97 0.47 -13.60
N LEU A 101 3.58 -0.57 -13.03
CA LEU A 101 2.93 -1.82 -12.68
C LEU A 101 2.47 -1.80 -11.22
N ARG A 102 1.54 -2.71 -10.91
CA ARG A 102 1.05 -2.92 -9.54
C ARG A 102 2.18 -3.43 -8.64
N PRO A 103 2.10 -3.16 -7.33
CA PRO A 103 3.06 -3.70 -6.35
C PRO A 103 3.24 -5.22 -6.37
N LEU A 104 2.21 -5.99 -6.69
CA LEU A 104 2.29 -7.45 -6.85
C LEU A 104 3.26 -7.92 -7.96
N GLU A 105 3.64 -7.02 -8.87
CA GLU A 105 4.59 -7.27 -9.95
C GLU A 105 6.03 -6.86 -9.58
N TRP A 106 6.26 -6.24 -8.42
CA TRP A 106 7.59 -5.83 -7.94
C TRP A 106 8.37 -6.99 -7.32
N LYS A 107 8.40 -8.11 -8.02
CA LYS A 107 9.03 -9.35 -7.56
C LYS A 107 9.98 -9.84 -8.64
N GLU A 108 11.13 -10.35 -8.22
CA GLU A 108 12.10 -11.02 -9.11
C GLU A 108 11.65 -12.45 -9.45
#